data_AF-A0A918Q121-F1
#
_entry.id   AF-A0A918Q121-F1
#
_cell.length_a   1.000
_cell.length_b   1.000
_cell.length_c   1.000
_cell.angle_alpha   90.00
_cell.angle_beta   90.00
_cell.angle_gamma   90.00
#
_symmetry.space_group_name_H-M   'P 1'
#
loop_
_entity.id
_entity.type
_entity.pdbx_description
1 polymer ?
#
loop_
_entity_poly.entity_id
_entity_poly.type
_entity_poly.pdbx_seq_one_letter_code
_entity_poly.pdbx_strand_id
1 'polypeptide(L)'
;MRPSNQARANEARRRQAETGESYASALAAVRRDRLRAADSLTAASGKPGDPPDFHDVPVPQELPELVRYHAHRIVRYLAQAVDEGRWADGDFAEWQRMTLYKLTDGLEHLHLLIGTISAYLRDADVPPSHLRRYLQVGEDRHVQAFLTPRVEEHLAGLTQRPKPENSIVWHSVGADIAAREGWCDPDRHDTLEVWLNALCSSYPDDPQALDHLPPRLRERVLALVPHLRITGPAEQGT
;
A
#
# COMPACT_ATOMS: atom_id res chain seq x y z
N MET A 1 -0.46 2.26 19.81
CA MET A 1 -1.51 1.25 20.08
C MET A 1 -1.10 0.43 21.29
N ARG A 2 -1.87 0.42 22.39
CA ARG A 2 -1.52 -0.40 23.57
C ARG A 2 -1.67 -1.88 23.19
N PRO A 3 -0.65 -2.74 23.34
CA PRO A 3 -0.82 -4.18 23.07
C PRO A 3 -1.99 -4.70 23.91
N SER A 4 -2.87 -5.49 23.27
CA SER A 4 -4.02 -6.11 23.91
C SER A 4 -3.63 -6.66 25.28
N ASN A 5 -4.46 -6.46 26.30
CA ASN A 5 -4.22 -6.99 27.64
C ASN A 5 -3.98 -8.51 27.62
N GLN A 6 -4.48 -9.21 26.60
CA GLN A 6 -4.26 -10.64 26.40
C GLN A 6 -2.81 -10.96 25.98
N ALA A 7 -2.21 -10.16 25.09
CA ALA A 7 -0.80 -10.35 24.70
C ALA A 7 0.15 -10.18 25.91
N ARG A 8 -0.18 -9.24 26.81
CA ARG A 8 0.56 -9.02 28.07
C ARG A 8 0.44 -10.19 29.04
N ALA A 9 -0.76 -10.73 29.16
CA ALA A 9 -1.01 -11.89 30.01
C ALA A 9 -0.28 -13.13 29.49
N ASN A 10 -0.26 -13.35 28.17
CA ASN A 10 0.42 -14.48 27.56
C ASN A 10 1.95 -14.39 27.69
N GLU A 11 2.52 -13.19 27.49
CA GLU A 11 3.95 -12.94 27.67
C GLU A 11 4.39 -13.12 29.13
N ALA A 12 3.58 -12.65 30.09
CA ALA A 12 3.84 -12.87 31.51
C ALA A 12 3.72 -14.35 31.93
N ARG A 13 2.76 -15.11 31.36
CA ARG A 13 2.63 -16.55 31.60
C ARG A 13 3.81 -17.34 31.06
N ARG A 14 4.30 -16.99 29.87
CA ARG A 14 5.50 -17.62 29.27
C ARG A 14 6.72 -17.39 30.17
N ARG A 15 6.94 -16.14 30.59
CA ARG A 15 8.06 -15.80 31.48
C ARG A 15 7.95 -16.49 32.85
N GLN A 16 6.76 -16.58 33.42
CA GLN A 16 6.52 -17.36 34.64
C GLN A 16 6.90 -18.83 34.48
N ALA A 17 6.57 -19.45 33.35
CA ALA A 17 6.93 -20.84 33.08
C ALA A 17 8.45 -21.03 32.89
N GLU A 18 9.14 -20.04 32.34
CA GLU A 18 10.58 -20.08 32.07
C GLU A 18 11.44 -19.78 33.30
N THR A 19 11.03 -18.84 34.16
CA THR A 19 11.83 -18.37 35.29
C THR A 19 11.37 -18.88 36.64
N GLY A 20 10.19 -19.49 36.72
CA GLY A 20 9.57 -19.92 37.99
C GLY A 20 9.11 -18.77 38.89
N GLU A 21 9.19 -17.52 38.43
CA GLU A 21 8.77 -16.35 39.20
C GLU A 21 7.23 -16.26 39.32
N SER A 22 6.75 -15.56 40.35
CA SER A 22 5.30 -15.32 40.49
C SER A 22 4.77 -14.50 39.30
N TYR A 23 3.53 -14.78 38.88
CA TYR A 23 2.88 -14.08 37.76
C TYR A 23 2.90 -12.54 37.92
N ALA A 24 2.76 -12.04 39.14
CA ALA A 24 2.83 -10.62 39.43
C ALA A 24 4.23 -10.03 39.18
N SER A 25 5.30 -10.77 39.53
CA SER A 25 6.69 -10.39 39.24
C SER A 25 6.96 -10.41 37.74
N ALA A 26 6.53 -11.46 37.05
CA ALA A 26 6.66 -11.59 35.60
C ALA A 26 5.95 -10.44 34.86
N LEU A 27 4.75 -10.07 35.29
CA LEU A 27 4.00 -8.95 34.70
C LEU A 27 4.67 -7.59 34.98
N ALA A 28 5.24 -7.40 36.18
CA ALA A 28 6.00 -6.20 36.52
C ALA A 28 7.31 -6.09 35.72
N ALA A 29 7.98 -7.22 35.46
CA ALA A 29 9.16 -7.28 34.60
C ALA A 29 8.81 -6.91 33.14
N VAL A 30 7.75 -7.50 32.57
CA VAL A 30 7.28 -7.15 31.22
C VAL A 30 6.90 -5.67 31.10
N ARG A 31 6.34 -5.07 32.16
CA ARG A 31 6.07 -3.63 32.20
C ARG A 31 7.36 -2.79 32.23
N ARG A 32 8.36 -3.17 33.03
CA ARG A 32 9.65 -2.47 33.11
C ARG A 32 10.45 -2.55 31.82
N ASP A 33 10.48 -3.73 31.20
CA ASP A 33 11.21 -3.94 29.93
C ASP A 33 10.63 -3.05 28.81
N ARG A 34 9.30 -2.84 28.82
CA ARG A 34 8.66 -1.92 27.88
C ARG A 34 8.93 -0.45 28.16
N LEU A 35 8.96 -0.06 29.44
CA LEU A 35 9.33 1.31 29.80
C LEU A 35 10.77 1.59 29.36
N ARG A 36 11.69 0.65 29.58
CA ARG A 36 13.07 0.75 29.10
C ARG A 36 13.18 0.78 27.57
N ALA A 37 12.38 -0.01 26.86
CA ALA A 37 12.33 0.03 25.39
C ALA A 37 11.78 1.38 24.89
N ALA A 38 10.79 1.96 25.57
CA ALA A 38 10.25 3.28 25.24
C ALA A 38 11.26 4.41 25.53
N ASP A 39 11.99 4.33 26.65
CA ASP A 39 13.02 5.30 27.03
C ASP A 39 14.26 5.22 26.11
N SER A 40 14.58 4.02 25.60
CA SER A 40 15.66 3.84 24.62
C SER A 40 15.32 4.44 23.26
N LEU A 41 14.02 4.53 22.91
CA LEU A 41 13.54 5.15 21.67
C LEU A 41 13.49 6.69 21.76
N THR A 42 13.24 7.26 22.94
CA THR A 42 13.28 8.72 23.15
C THR A 42 14.70 9.26 23.33
N ALA A 43 15.63 8.46 23.86
CA ALA A 43 17.04 8.81 23.97
C ALA A 43 17.79 8.86 22.62
N ALA A 44 17.22 8.28 21.55
CA ALA A 44 17.75 8.37 20.19
C ALA A 44 17.47 9.72 19.50
N SER A 45 17.28 10.81 20.27
CA SER A 45 17.34 12.20 19.77
C SER A 45 18.78 12.64 19.50
N GLY A 46 19.57 11.78 18.85
CA GLY A 46 20.79 12.19 18.18
C GLY A 46 20.43 13.12 17.02
N LYS A 47 21.38 13.96 16.58
CA LYS A 47 21.26 14.69 15.32
C LYS A 47 20.69 13.74 14.25
N PRO A 48 19.70 14.15 13.44
CA PRO A 48 19.28 13.33 12.32
C PRO A 48 20.53 13.01 11.50
N GLY A 49 20.91 11.73 11.46
CA GLY A 49 21.90 11.28 10.50
C GLY A 49 21.37 11.59 9.11
N ASP A 50 22.25 11.99 8.22
CA ASP A 50 21.86 12.14 6.82
C ASP A 50 21.34 10.78 6.33
N PRO A 51 20.20 10.76 5.62
CA PRO A 51 19.69 9.52 5.06
C PRO A 51 20.68 9.00 4.02
N PRO A 52 20.64 7.70 3.69
CA PRO A 52 21.39 7.20 2.54
C PRO A 52 21.05 8.03 1.31
N ASP A 53 22.06 8.39 0.52
CA ASP A 53 21.85 9.10 -0.74
C ASP A 53 21.35 8.11 -1.80
N PHE A 54 20.11 8.31 -2.25
CA PHE A 54 19.46 7.50 -3.27
C PHE A 54 19.34 8.22 -4.63
N HIS A 55 19.94 9.41 -4.81
CA HIS A 55 19.72 10.22 -6.02
C HIS A 55 20.17 9.53 -7.32
N ASP A 56 21.15 8.63 -7.25
CA ASP A 56 21.65 7.85 -8.40
C ASP A 56 21.32 6.35 -8.32
N VAL A 57 20.52 5.94 -7.34
CA VAL A 57 20.10 4.54 -7.19
C VAL A 57 18.83 4.32 -8.03
N PRO A 58 18.83 3.40 -8.99
CA PRO A 58 17.63 3.10 -9.76
C PRO A 58 16.54 2.58 -8.82
N VAL A 59 15.31 3.04 -9.03
CA VAL A 59 14.16 2.57 -8.24
C VAL A 59 13.99 1.06 -8.46
N PRO A 60 13.98 0.24 -7.39
CA PRO A 60 13.71 -1.19 -7.50
C PRO A 60 12.38 -1.43 -8.20
N GLN A 61 12.37 -2.35 -9.15
CA GLN A 61 11.25 -2.54 -10.08
C GLN A 61 9.95 -2.94 -9.37
N GLU A 62 10.08 -3.64 -8.24
CA GLU A 62 8.98 -4.08 -7.40
C GLU A 62 8.24 -2.93 -6.71
N LEU A 63 8.88 -1.77 -6.46
CA LEU A 63 8.25 -0.65 -5.75
C LEU A 63 7.21 0.10 -6.62
N PRO A 64 7.47 0.43 -7.89
CA PRO A 64 6.43 0.94 -8.80
C PRO A 64 5.28 -0.05 -9.00
N GLU A 65 5.58 -1.35 -9.09
CA GLU A 65 4.54 -2.39 -9.23
C GLU A 65 3.67 -2.51 -7.98
N LEU A 66 4.28 -2.43 -6.80
CA LEU A 66 3.57 -2.34 -5.53
C LEU A 66 2.60 -1.17 -5.51
N VAL A 67 3.06 0.04 -5.87
CA VAL A 67 2.21 1.24 -5.97
C VAL A 67 1.06 1.00 -6.93
N ARG A 68 1.35 0.48 -8.13
CA ARG A 68 0.36 0.22 -9.18
C ARG A 68 -0.71 -0.78 -8.71
N TYR A 69 -0.29 -1.91 -8.14
CA TYR A 69 -1.20 -2.95 -7.67
C TYR A 69 -2.16 -2.40 -6.61
N HIS A 70 -1.65 -1.73 -5.59
CA HIS A 70 -2.48 -1.20 -4.51
C HIS A 70 -3.36 -0.04 -4.99
N ALA A 71 -2.85 0.86 -5.83
CA ALA A 71 -3.64 1.95 -6.41
C ALA A 71 -4.84 1.41 -7.19
N HIS A 72 -4.63 0.39 -8.03
CA HIS A 72 -5.71 -0.26 -8.78
C HIS A 72 -6.75 -0.88 -7.83
N ARG A 73 -6.32 -1.61 -6.80
CA ARG A 73 -7.23 -2.20 -5.81
C ARG A 73 -8.04 -1.12 -5.09
N ILE A 74 -7.40 -0.05 -4.63
CA ILE A 74 -8.04 1.06 -3.93
C ILE A 74 -9.11 1.70 -4.82
N VAL A 75 -8.75 2.09 -6.05
CA VAL A 75 -9.69 2.70 -6.99
C VAL A 75 -10.86 1.77 -7.29
N ARG A 76 -10.61 0.47 -7.48
CA ARG A 76 -11.67 -0.53 -7.68
C ARG A 76 -12.63 -0.59 -6.49
N TYR A 77 -12.13 -0.60 -5.26
CA TYR A 77 -12.99 -0.62 -4.07
C TYR A 77 -13.77 0.67 -3.90
N LEU A 78 -13.18 1.82 -4.22
CA LEU A 78 -13.88 3.11 -4.23
C LEU A 78 -14.99 3.15 -5.28
N ALA A 79 -14.72 2.67 -6.50
CA ALA A 79 -15.73 2.57 -7.56
C ALA A 79 -16.89 1.65 -7.15
N GLN A 80 -16.58 0.48 -6.58
CA GLN A 80 -17.60 -0.42 -6.03
C GLN A 80 -18.45 0.27 -4.97
N ALA A 81 -17.83 0.99 -4.02
CA ALA A 81 -18.55 1.72 -2.97
C ALA A 81 -19.50 2.80 -3.53
N VAL A 82 -19.09 3.49 -4.61
CA VAL A 82 -19.96 4.45 -5.31
C VAL A 82 -21.13 3.73 -5.99
N ASP A 83 -20.87 2.59 -6.61
CA ASP A 83 -21.89 1.81 -7.33
C ASP A 83 -22.90 1.11 -6.40
N GLU A 84 -22.55 0.80 -5.14
CA GLU A 84 -23.50 0.21 -4.17
C GLU A 84 -24.77 1.07 -4.04
N GLY A 85 -24.65 2.40 -4.07
CA GLY A 85 -25.80 3.31 -3.99
C GLY A 85 -26.60 3.45 -5.29
N ARG A 86 -26.05 2.98 -6.41
CA ARG A 86 -26.68 3.07 -7.74
C ARG A 86 -27.65 1.91 -8.00
N TRP A 87 -27.37 0.74 -7.40
CA TRP A 87 -28.10 -0.50 -7.68
C TRP A 87 -28.79 -1.12 -6.46
N ALA A 88 -28.54 -0.61 -5.25
CA ALA A 88 -29.28 -1.06 -4.08
C ALA A 88 -30.74 -0.58 -4.17
N ASP A 89 -31.69 -1.50 -4.07
CA ASP A 89 -33.15 -1.28 -4.11
C ASP A 89 -33.69 -0.50 -2.88
N GLY A 90 -32.93 0.45 -2.35
CA GLY A 90 -33.34 1.34 -1.26
C GLY A 90 -33.11 0.81 0.16
N ASP A 91 -32.46 -0.35 0.35
CA ASP A 91 -32.06 -0.80 1.69
C ASP A 91 -30.81 -0.04 2.19
N PHE A 92 -31.05 0.96 3.03
CA PHE A 92 -29.99 1.77 3.62
C PHE A 92 -29.04 0.97 4.52
N ALA A 93 -29.54 -0.05 5.24
CA ALA A 93 -28.72 -0.84 6.14
C ALA A 93 -27.73 -1.70 5.34
N GLU A 94 -28.19 -2.30 4.26
CA GLU A 94 -27.35 -3.06 3.35
C GLU A 94 -26.35 -2.16 2.62
N TRP A 95 -26.79 -1.01 2.10
CA TRP A 95 -25.92 -0.02 1.50
C TRP A 95 -24.80 0.41 2.47
N GLN A 96 -25.14 0.73 3.72
CA GLN A 96 -24.15 1.13 4.74
C GLN A 96 -23.13 0.02 4.97
N ARG A 97 -23.61 -1.22 5.16
CA ARG A 97 -22.75 -2.38 5.43
C ARG A 97 -21.78 -2.63 4.29
N MET A 98 -22.29 -2.69 3.06
CA MET A 98 -21.47 -2.98 1.87
C MET A 98 -20.50 -1.85 1.57
N THR A 99 -20.98 -0.60 1.57
CA THR A 99 -20.13 0.59 1.35
C THR A 99 -18.98 0.63 2.36
N LEU A 100 -19.26 0.44 3.65
CA LEU A 100 -18.21 0.46 4.68
C LEU A 100 -17.21 -0.69 4.50
N TYR A 101 -17.66 -1.89 4.14
CA TYR A 101 -16.73 -3.01 3.85
C TYR A 101 -15.79 -2.68 2.68
N LYS A 102 -16.31 -2.14 1.58
CA LYS A 102 -15.47 -1.71 0.44
C LYS A 102 -14.48 -0.62 0.83
N LEU A 103 -14.92 0.38 1.59
CA LEU A 103 -14.04 1.45 2.06
C LEU A 103 -12.95 0.92 3.01
N THR A 104 -13.27 -0.03 3.89
CA THR A 104 -12.27 -0.65 4.77
C THR A 104 -11.31 -1.55 4.00
N ASP A 105 -11.76 -2.25 2.96
CA ASP A 105 -10.88 -3.03 2.07
C ASP A 105 -9.90 -2.08 1.34
N GLY A 106 -10.40 -0.95 0.82
CA GLY A 106 -9.57 0.09 0.22
C GLY A 106 -8.55 0.65 1.21
N LEU A 107 -8.96 0.92 2.45
CA LEU A 107 -8.07 1.41 3.52
C LEU A 107 -6.99 0.38 3.88
N GLU A 108 -7.32 -0.91 3.94
CA GLU A 108 -6.33 -1.97 4.18
C GLU A 108 -5.26 -1.99 3.08
N HIS A 109 -5.66 -1.85 1.81
CA HIS A 109 -4.70 -1.75 0.71
C HIS A 109 -3.83 -0.49 0.80
N LEU A 110 -4.38 0.64 1.24
CA LEU A 110 -3.59 1.87 1.47
C LEU A 110 -2.58 1.68 2.60
N HIS A 111 -2.99 1.07 3.71
CA HIS A 111 -2.10 0.77 4.83
C HIS A 111 -0.99 -0.21 4.43
N LEU A 112 -1.31 -1.26 3.67
CA LEU A 112 -0.31 -2.20 3.17
C LEU A 112 0.68 -1.53 2.23
N LEU A 113 0.22 -0.67 1.31
CA LEU A 113 1.09 0.07 0.41
C LEU A 113 2.09 0.94 1.17
N ILE A 114 1.57 1.83 2.03
CA ILE A 114 2.39 2.77 2.81
C ILE A 114 3.31 2.00 3.75
N GLY A 115 2.79 0.99 4.45
CA GLY A 115 3.54 0.18 5.38
C GLY A 115 4.66 -0.61 4.70
N THR A 116 4.40 -1.22 3.55
CA THR A 116 5.41 -1.99 2.80
C THR A 116 6.55 -1.10 2.31
N ILE A 117 6.25 0.08 1.77
CA ILE A 117 7.29 1.06 1.39
C ILE A 117 8.07 1.52 2.63
N SER A 118 7.38 1.81 3.73
CA SER A 118 8.04 2.23 4.98
C SER A 118 8.95 1.16 5.55
N ALA A 119 8.52 -0.11 5.50
CA ALA A 119 9.31 -1.26 5.93
C ALA A 119 10.50 -1.49 4.99
N TYR A 120 10.33 -1.33 3.68
CA TYR A 120 11.43 -1.38 2.71
C TYR A 120 12.49 -0.30 3.01
N LEU A 121 12.06 0.96 3.21
CA LEU A 121 12.97 2.06 3.53
C LEU A 121 13.67 1.86 4.87
N ARG A 122 12.98 1.31 5.87
CA ARG A 122 13.59 0.92 7.15
C ARG A 122 14.66 -0.16 6.95
N ASP A 123 14.38 -1.19 6.17
CA ASP A 123 15.34 -2.27 5.86
C ASP A 123 16.54 -1.73 5.03
N ALA A 124 16.37 -0.59 4.35
CA ALA A 124 17.43 0.16 3.67
C ALA A 124 18.10 1.23 4.56
N ASP A 125 18.00 1.09 5.88
CA ASP A 125 18.62 1.97 6.90
C ASP A 125 18.19 3.45 6.85
N VAL A 126 17.00 3.76 6.32
CA VAL A 126 16.46 5.12 6.38
C VAL A 126 16.14 5.50 7.84
N PRO A 127 16.66 6.63 8.36
CA PRO A 127 16.44 7.01 9.75
C PRO A 127 14.96 7.21 10.09
N PRO A 128 14.50 6.85 11.31
CA PRO A 128 13.10 7.04 11.73
C PRO A 128 12.60 8.48 11.62
N SER A 129 13.48 9.48 11.80
CA SER A 129 13.16 10.90 11.61
C SER A 129 12.76 11.23 10.17
N HIS A 130 13.39 10.59 9.18
CA HIS A 130 13.04 10.72 7.77
C HIS A 130 11.74 10.00 7.45
N LEU A 131 11.56 8.78 7.95
CA LEU A 131 10.28 8.06 7.83
C LEU A 131 9.11 8.88 8.40
N ARG A 132 9.29 9.52 9.57
CA ARG A 132 8.29 10.44 10.14
C ARG A 132 7.97 11.61 9.20
N ARG A 133 9.00 12.21 8.60
CA ARG A 133 8.82 13.32 7.65
C ARG A 133 8.08 12.86 6.38
N TYR A 134 8.46 11.73 5.80
CA TYR A 134 7.81 11.19 4.59
C TYR A 134 6.36 10.79 4.85
N LEU A 135 6.08 10.18 6.00
CA LEU A 135 4.73 9.83 6.43
C LEU A 135 3.93 11.00 6.99
N GLN A 136 4.56 12.18 7.14
CA GLN A 136 3.95 13.38 7.72
C GLN A 136 3.35 13.15 9.13
N VAL A 137 4.05 12.37 9.97
CA VAL A 137 3.62 12.06 11.34
C VAL A 137 4.57 12.63 12.39
N GLY A 138 4.02 13.11 13.50
CA GLY A 138 4.80 13.75 14.56
C GLY A 138 5.62 12.79 15.44
N GLU A 139 5.16 11.55 15.60
CA GLU A 139 5.69 10.61 16.60
C GLU A 139 6.02 9.25 16.00
N ASP A 140 7.09 8.60 16.49
CA ASP A 140 7.52 7.28 16.01
C ASP A 140 6.44 6.21 16.18
N ARG A 141 5.59 6.37 17.21
CA ARG A 141 4.44 5.47 17.43
C ARG A 141 3.47 5.43 16.24
N HIS A 142 3.39 6.50 15.45
CA HIS A 142 2.56 6.57 14.26
C HIS A 142 3.23 5.90 13.07
N VAL A 143 4.56 5.98 12.94
CA VAL A 143 5.32 5.17 11.97
C VAL A 143 5.10 3.68 12.24
N GLN A 144 5.21 3.27 13.51
CA GLN A 144 4.99 1.88 13.93
C GLN A 144 3.56 1.38 13.69
N ALA A 145 2.58 2.28 13.55
CA ALA A 145 1.21 1.88 13.23
C ALA A 145 1.09 1.31 11.80
N PHE A 146 2.00 1.70 10.90
CA PHE A 146 2.08 1.16 9.53
C PHE A 146 2.92 -0.13 9.45
N LEU A 147 3.81 -0.39 10.41
CA LEU A 147 4.71 -1.56 10.41
C LEU A 147 4.05 -2.75 11.12
N THR A 148 3.02 -3.33 10.49
CA THR A 148 2.26 -4.46 11.03
C THR A 148 2.85 -5.81 10.60
N PRO A 149 2.51 -6.93 11.26
CA PRO A 149 2.95 -8.26 10.81
C PRO A 149 2.56 -8.57 9.35
N ARG A 150 1.39 -8.10 8.90
CA ARG A 150 0.93 -8.26 7.52
C ARG A 150 1.85 -7.55 6.53
N VAL A 151 2.36 -6.39 6.91
CA VAL A 151 3.31 -5.61 6.11
C VAL A 151 4.65 -6.32 6.01
N GLU A 152 5.14 -6.92 7.10
CA GLU A 152 6.38 -7.72 7.07
C GLU A 152 6.23 -8.96 6.19
N GLU A 153 5.09 -9.65 6.27
CA GLU A 153 4.77 -10.78 5.38
C GLU A 153 4.71 -10.36 3.92
N HIS A 154 4.05 -9.23 3.65
CA HIS A 154 3.91 -8.67 2.31
C HIS A 154 5.25 -8.27 1.71
N LEU A 155 6.08 -7.56 2.49
CA LEU A 155 7.43 -7.19 2.12
C LEU A 155 8.32 -8.42 1.87
N ALA A 156 8.20 -9.45 2.71
CA ALA A 156 8.94 -10.69 2.51
C ALA A 156 8.58 -11.35 1.17
N GLY A 157 7.29 -11.38 0.81
CA GLY A 157 6.85 -11.83 -0.52
C GLY A 157 7.44 -10.98 -1.65
N LEU A 158 7.30 -9.66 -1.53
CA LEU A 158 7.76 -8.68 -2.53
C LEU A 158 9.26 -8.78 -2.81
N THR A 159 10.04 -9.05 -1.77
CA THR A 159 11.51 -9.17 -1.84
C THR A 159 11.99 -10.62 -1.97
N GLN A 160 11.10 -11.56 -2.31
CA GLN A 160 11.40 -12.98 -2.51
C GLN A 160 12.10 -13.64 -1.29
N ARG A 161 11.84 -13.11 -0.09
CA ARG A 161 12.29 -13.70 1.17
C ARG A 161 11.41 -14.90 1.55
N PRO A 162 11.93 -15.83 2.38
CA PRO A 162 11.17 -16.98 2.86
C PRO A 162 9.84 -16.58 3.51
N LYS A 163 8.81 -17.39 3.28
CA LYS A 163 7.48 -17.19 3.84
C LYS A 163 7.51 -17.29 5.37
N PRO A 164 7.02 -16.28 6.12
CA PRO A 164 6.88 -16.39 7.57
C PRO A 164 5.90 -17.52 7.93
N GLU A 165 6.19 -18.28 9.00
CA GLU A 165 5.42 -19.48 9.40
C GLU A 165 3.91 -19.24 9.52
N ASN A 166 3.50 -18.05 9.96
CA ASN A 166 2.10 -17.68 10.18
C ASN A 166 1.50 -16.89 9.02
N SER A 167 2.18 -16.77 7.88
CA SER A 167 1.65 -15.99 6.76
C SER A 167 0.53 -16.73 6.04
N ILE A 168 -0.63 -16.07 5.96
CA ILE A 168 -1.82 -16.67 5.35
C ILE A 168 -1.93 -16.25 3.88
N VAL A 169 -1.93 -14.94 3.60
CA VAL A 169 -2.26 -14.38 2.26
C VAL A 169 -1.22 -13.38 1.78
N TRP A 170 -0.68 -12.53 2.65
CA TRP A 170 0.06 -11.35 2.20
C TRP A 170 1.43 -11.67 1.61
N HIS A 171 2.09 -12.73 2.05
CA HIS A 171 3.33 -13.18 1.43
C HIS A 171 3.13 -13.57 -0.04
N SER A 172 2.09 -14.33 -0.38
CA SER A 172 1.83 -14.69 -1.78
C SER A 172 1.45 -13.47 -2.62
N VAL A 173 0.65 -12.54 -2.08
CA VAL A 173 0.33 -11.28 -2.79
C VAL A 173 1.60 -10.49 -3.11
N GLY A 174 2.53 -10.35 -2.16
CA GLY A 174 3.82 -9.69 -2.41
C GLY A 174 4.64 -10.42 -3.47
N ALA A 175 4.70 -11.76 -3.40
CA ALA A 175 5.43 -12.58 -4.36
C ALA A 175 4.83 -12.47 -5.78
N ASP A 176 3.51 -12.44 -5.91
CA ASP A 176 2.81 -12.28 -7.19
C ASP A 176 3.10 -10.91 -7.83
N ILE A 177 3.15 -9.84 -7.02
CA ILE A 177 3.53 -8.50 -7.49
C ILE A 177 4.95 -8.53 -8.06
N ALA A 178 5.89 -9.16 -7.35
CA ALA A 178 7.28 -9.24 -7.75
C ALA A 178 7.50 -10.17 -8.96
N ALA A 179 6.73 -11.25 -9.08
CA ALA A 179 6.77 -12.17 -10.22
C ALA A 179 6.22 -11.54 -11.51
N ARG A 180 5.36 -10.50 -11.39
CA ARG A 180 4.74 -9.79 -12.54
C ARG A 180 3.94 -10.71 -13.44
N GLU A 181 3.42 -11.81 -12.89
CA GLU A 181 2.65 -12.78 -13.66
C GLU A 181 1.16 -12.41 -13.72
N GLY A 182 0.49 -12.82 -14.81
CA GLY A 182 -0.95 -12.72 -14.96
C GLY A 182 -1.48 -11.31 -15.26
N TRP A 183 -2.21 -10.71 -14.30
CA TRP A 183 -2.82 -9.39 -14.45
C TRP A 183 -1.85 -8.24 -14.19
N CYS A 184 -0.59 -8.53 -13.78
CA CYS A 184 0.46 -7.54 -13.55
C CYS A 184 1.55 -7.56 -14.64
N ASP A 185 1.25 -8.17 -15.79
CA ASP A 185 2.11 -8.16 -16.97
C ASP A 185 2.20 -6.72 -17.54
N PRO A 186 3.39 -6.12 -17.59
CA PRO A 186 3.59 -4.72 -17.99
C PRO A 186 3.09 -4.43 -19.40
N ASP A 187 3.22 -5.39 -20.32
CA ASP A 187 2.81 -5.18 -21.72
C ASP A 187 1.28 -5.10 -21.84
N ARG A 188 0.54 -5.84 -21.00
CA ARG A 188 -0.92 -5.76 -20.91
C ARG A 188 -1.36 -4.46 -20.26
N HIS A 189 -0.62 -3.96 -19.28
CA HIS A 189 -0.89 -2.68 -18.62
C HIS A 189 -0.69 -1.50 -19.55
N ASP A 190 0.46 -1.39 -20.20
CA ASP A 190 0.72 -0.34 -21.18
C ASP A 190 -0.36 -0.35 -22.26
N THR A 191 -0.82 -1.54 -22.67
CA THR A 191 -1.89 -1.67 -23.63
C THR A 191 -3.22 -1.11 -23.08
N LEU A 192 -3.64 -1.49 -21.88
CA LEU A 192 -4.86 -0.96 -21.25
C LEU A 192 -4.80 0.55 -21.01
N GLU A 193 -3.67 1.07 -20.54
CA GLU A 193 -3.47 2.51 -20.30
C GLU A 193 -3.56 3.29 -21.61
N VAL A 194 -2.99 2.75 -22.68
CA VAL A 194 -3.12 3.30 -24.02
C VAL A 194 -4.58 3.29 -24.47
N TRP A 195 -5.31 2.18 -24.30
CA TRP A 195 -6.73 2.10 -24.67
C TRP A 195 -7.61 3.06 -23.87
N LEU A 196 -7.42 3.15 -22.56
CA LEU A 196 -8.18 4.06 -21.69
C LEU A 196 -7.92 5.51 -22.04
N ASN A 197 -6.67 5.91 -22.23
CA ASN A 197 -6.35 7.27 -22.64
C ASN A 197 -6.87 7.56 -24.05
N ALA A 198 -6.80 6.61 -24.98
CA ALA A 198 -7.38 6.79 -26.30
C ALA A 198 -8.91 6.96 -26.23
N LEU A 199 -9.60 6.18 -25.39
CA LEU A 199 -11.05 6.29 -25.16
C LEU A 199 -11.44 7.58 -24.43
N CYS A 200 -10.66 8.04 -23.44
CA CYS A 200 -10.96 9.25 -22.66
C CYS A 200 -10.52 10.54 -23.39
N SER A 201 -9.51 10.48 -24.26
CA SER A 201 -9.13 11.58 -25.16
C SER A 201 -10.14 11.83 -26.28
N SER A 202 -11.20 11.02 -26.35
CA SER A 202 -12.38 11.27 -27.18
C SER A 202 -13.20 12.47 -26.70
N TYR A 203 -12.90 13.05 -25.52
CA TYR A 203 -13.44 14.35 -25.14
C TYR A 203 -12.84 15.46 -26.04
N PRO A 204 -13.64 16.40 -26.56
CA PRO A 204 -13.23 17.19 -27.71
C PRO A 204 -12.16 18.23 -27.35
N ASP A 205 -11.10 18.28 -28.16
CA ASP A 205 -10.22 19.43 -28.43
C ASP A 205 -9.35 19.99 -27.29
N ASP A 206 -8.82 19.16 -26.39
CA ASP A 206 -7.68 19.57 -25.54
C ASP A 206 -6.34 19.04 -26.08
N PRO A 207 -5.51 19.89 -26.74
CA PRO A 207 -4.21 19.48 -27.27
C PRO A 207 -3.20 19.08 -26.18
N GLN A 208 -3.46 19.42 -24.91
CA GLN A 208 -2.59 19.12 -23.77
C GLN A 208 -3.03 17.88 -22.98
N ALA A 209 -4.17 17.27 -23.33
CA ALA A 209 -4.74 16.15 -22.60
C ALA A 209 -3.78 14.96 -22.40
N LEU A 210 -2.79 14.79 -23.28
CA LEU A 210 -1.83 13.68 -23.25
C LEU A 210 -0.40 14.10 -22.84
N ASP A 211 -0.17 15.37 -22.49
CA ASP A 211 1.18 15.86 -22.17
C ASP A 211 1.74 15.29 -20.85
N HIS A 212 0.89 14.74 -20.01
CA HIS A 212 1.28 14.05 -18.78
C HIS A 212 1.79 12.62 -19.00
N LEU A 213 1.61 12.04 -20.21
CA LEU A 213 2.02 10.67 -20.52
C LEU A 213 3.51 10.59 -20.94
N PRO A 214 4.21 9.50 -20.60
CA PRO A 214 5.53 9.19 -21.15
C PRO A 214 5.50 9.12 -22.70
N PRO A 215 6.56 9.54 -23.41
CA PRO A 215 6.58 9.62 -24.88
C PRO A 215 6.13 8.33 -25.59
N ARG A 216 6.61 7.17 -25.13
CA ARG A 216 6.25 5.85 -25.69
C ARG A 216 4.76 5.54 -25.57
N LEU A 217 4.11 5.93 -24.48
CA LEU A 217 2.68 5.72 -24.28
C LEU A 217 1.87 6.72 -25.10
N ARG A 218 2.30 7.99 -25.11
CA ARG A 218 1.68 9.05 -25.93
C ARG A 218 1.63 8.67 -27.42
N GLU A 219 2.72 8.17 -27.98
CA GLU A 219 2.77 7.72 -29.38
C GLU A 219 1.75 6.62 -29.66
N ARG A 220 1.66 5.62 -28.76
CA ARG A 220 0.69 4.52 -28.89
C ARG A 220 -0.76 5.00 -28.77
N VAL A 221 -1.05 5.94 -27.86
CA VAL A 221 -2.38 6.56 -27.72
C VAL A 221 -2.75 7.30 -29.00
N LEU A 222 -1.87 8.16 -29.52
CA LEU A 222 -2.11 8.94 -30.74
C LEU A 222 -2.33 8.06 -31.97
N ALA A 223 -1.68 6.90 -32.04
CA ALA A 223 -1.91 5.92 -33.10
C ALA A 223 -3.32 5.26 -33.03
N LEU A 224 -3.91 5.15 -31.84
CA LEU A 224 -5.22 4.51 -31.63
C LEU A 224 -6.41 5.46 -31.75
N VAL A 225 -6.23 6.75 -31.40
CA VAL A 225 -7.30 7.76 -31.43
C VAL A 225 -8.08 7.81 -32.77
N PRO A 226 -7.45 7.76 -33.96
CA PRO A 226 -8.18 7.78 -35.23
C PRO A 226 -9.16 6.60 -35.41
N HIS A 227 -8.89 5.46 -34.79
CA HIS A 227 -9.72 4.26 -34.89
C HIS A 227 -10.91 4.26 -33.93
N LEU A 228 -10.91 5.14 -32.93
CA LEU A 228 -11.98 5.26 -31.91
C LEU A 228 -12.93 6.42 -32.17
N ARG A 229 -12.55 7.35 -33.06
CA ARG A 229 -13.44 8.42 -33.50
C ARG A 229 -14.58 7.82 -34.33
N ILE A 230 -15.79 7.88 -33.78
CA ILE A 230 -17.00 7.64 -34.56
C ILE A 230 -17.13 8.81 -35.54
N THR A 231 -16.77 8.60 -36.81
CA THR A 231 -17.13 9.53 -37.88
C THR A 231 -18.66 9.59 -37.93
N GLY A 232 -19.22 10.72 -37.50
CA GLY A 232 -20.63 11.03 -37.74
C GLY A 232 -20.96 10.90 -39.23
N PRO A 233 -22.24 10.67 -39.59
CA PRO A 233 -22.62 10.54 -40.99
C PRO A 233 -22.13 11.77 -41.75
N ALA A 234 -21.38 11.54 -42.83
CA ALA A 234 -20.93 12.59 -43.73
C ALA A 234 -22.13 13.48 -44.05
N GLU A 235 -22.02 14.77 -43.77
CA GLU A 235 -22.96 15.78 -44.24
C GLU A 235 -23.05 15.61 -45.76
N GLN A 236 -24.11 14.93 -46.21
CA GLN A 236 -24.47 14.88 -47.61
C GLN A 236 -24.94 16.29 -47.94
N GLY A 237 -24.03 17.05 -48.54
CA GLY A 237 -24.33 18.37 -49.08
C GLY A 237 -25.52 18.30 -50.03
N THR A 238 -26.51 19.13 -49.74
CA THR A 238 -27.48 19.68 -50.70
C THR A 238 -27.25 21.17 -50.82
#